data_AF-A0A9E7LDD1-F1
#
_entry.id   AF-A0A9E7LDD1-F1
#
_cell.length_a   1.000
_cell.length_b   1.000
_cell.length_c   1.000
_cell.angle_alpha   90.00
_cell.angle_beta   90.00
_cell.angle_gamma   90.00
#
_symmetry.space_group_name_H-M   'P 1'
#
loop_
_entity.id
_entity.type
_entity.pdbx_description
1 polymer ?
#
loop_
_entity_poly.entity_id
_entity_poly.type
_entity_poly.pdbx_seq_one_letter_code
_entity_poly.pdbx_strand_id
1 'polypeptide(L)'
;MFCPKCGKDLPDNSKFCKYCGSQIKNKGTLSHAPTSAGDDENGKNIIIIGLVALIVVLIIVFAAIGTGMFSGSNEEISSDASSSSSSVSGDSGVQSLSLSSFPVSEAPGLAQAIKNNGGNFPVNYKSLSLSKAQCLYILTKSVALIGQGDSGATISVGNPSYAPHPSGRDYSNSIAQANYVDMSNRFASWIDRNGQVPNYVGIYTGGVPDISPSKMLDIEIAILLQYGSTGTLPASVSV
;
A
#
# COMPACT_ATOMS: atom_id res chain seq x y z
N MET A 1 -25.78 -22.00 4.17
CA MET A 1 -24.54 -21.17 4.26
C MET A 1 -24.43 -20.19 3.10
N PHE A 2 -23.73 -19.06 3.21
CA PHE A 2 -23.59 -18.08 2.10
C PHE A 2 -22.29 -18.27 1.30
N CYS A 3 -22.33 -18.06 -0.02
CA CYS A 3 -21.13 -18.10 -0.87
C CYS A 3 -20.22 -16.89 -0.59
N PRO A 4 -18.93 -17.09 -0.26
CA PRO A 4 -18.01 -16.00 0.05
C PRO A 4 -17.63 -15.15 -1.17
N LYS A 5 -17.93 -15.63 -2.39
CA LYS A 5 -17.64 -14.90 -3.63
C LYS A 5 -18.81 -14.08 -4.16
N CYS A 6 -20.07 -14.52 -3.97
CA CYS A 6 -21.23 -13.85 -4.55
C CYS A 6 -22.36 -13.53 -3.54
N GLY A 7 -22.25 -13.96 -2.29
CA GLY A 7 -23.21 -13.63 -1.21
C GLY A 7 -24.57 -14.33 -1.28
N LYS A 8 -24.81 -15.22 -2.26
CA LYS A 8 -26.07 -15.98 -2.34
C LYS A 8 -26.10 -17.15 -1.36
N ASP A 9 -27.29 -17.54 -0.94
CA ASP A 9 -27.51 -18.67 -0.03
C ASP A 9 -27.29 -20.01 -0.76
N LEU A 10 -26.56 -20.92 -0.10
CA LEU A 10 -26.19 -22.25 -0.56
C LEU A 10 -26.58 -23.29 0.49
N PRO A 11 -27.03 -24.47 0.05
CA PRO A 11 -27.29 -25.58 0.96
C PRO A 11 -25.98 -26.08 1.64
N ASP A 12 -26.10 -26.60 2.86
CA ASP A 12 -25.01 -26.82 3.81
C ASP A 12 -23.99 -27.93 3.44
N ASN A 13 -24.06 -28.46 2.24
CA ASN A 13 -23.18 -29.49 1.69
C ASN A 13 -22.72 -29.20 0.25
N SER A 14 -22.89 -27.95 -0.21
CA SER A 14 -22.49 -27.56 -1.58
C SER A 14 -20.97 -27.52 -1.73
N LYS A 15 -20.42 -28.32 -2.64
CA LYS A 15 -18.99 -28.25 -3.01
C LYS A 15 -18.67 -27.07 -3.94
N PHE A 16 -19.67 -26.54 -4.64
CA PHE A 16 -19.56 -25.45 -5.60
C PHE A 16 -20.81 -24.56 -5.57
N CYS A 17 -20.64 -23.27 -5.84
CA CYS A 17 -21.74 -22.32 -5.93
C CYS A 17 -22.45 -22.45 -7.27
N LYS A 18 -23.72 -22.87 -7.25
CA LYS A 18 -24.58 -22.99 -8.45
C LYS A 18 -24.83 -21.67 -9.18
N TYR A 19 -24.55 -20.52 -8.56
CA TYR A 19 -24.83 -19.21 -9.13
C TYR A 19 -23.60 -18.52 -9.73
N CYS A 20 -22.39 -18.79 -9.24
CA CYS A 20 -21.16 -18.14 -9.71
C CYS A 20 -20.03 -19.11 -10.05
N GLY A 21 -20.23 -20.42 -9.89
CA GLY A 21 -19.25 -21.47 -10.21
C GLY A 21 -18.09 -21.62 -9.20
N SER A 22 -17.97 -20.75 -8.21
CA SER A 22 -16.86 -20.83 -7.23
C SER A 22 -16.93 -22.08 -6.34
N GLN A 23 -15.78 -22.70 -6.06
CA GLN A 23 -15.69 -23.85 -5.16
C GLN A 23 -15.83 -23.44 -3.69
N ILE A 24 -16.56 -24.23 -2.92
CA ILE A 24 -16.85 -23.99 -1.50
C ILE A 24 -16.20 -25.11 -0.68
N LYS A 25 -15.30 -24.73 0.24
CA LYS A 25 -14.61 -25.66 1.15
C LYS A 25 -15.35 -25.70 2.48
N ASN A 26 -16.23 -26.69 2.66
CA ASN A 26 -16.94 -26.90 3.92
C ASN A 26 -16.00 -27.47 4.98
N LYS A 27 -15.73 -26.71 6.04
CA LYS A 27 -15.17 -27.24 7.30
C LYS A 27 -16.32 -27.70 8.18
N GLY A 28 -16.68 -28.98 8.09
CA GLY A 28 -17.69 -29.56 8.96
C GLY A 28 -17.79 -31.07 8.83
N THR A 29 -16.98 -31.81 9.61
CA THR A 29 -17.38 -33.01 10.36
C THR A 29 -16.29 -33.29 11.40
N LEU A 30 -16.62 -33.09 12.68
CA LEU A 30 -15.90 -33.67 13.81
C LEU A 30 -16.03 -35.19 13.73
N SER A 31 -14.92 -35.90 13.59
CA SER A 31 -14.82 -37.30 14.00
C SER A 31 -13.49 -37.53 14.71
N HIS A 32 -13.58 -38.26 15.81
CA HIS A 32 -12.62 -38.42 16.88
C HIS A 32 -11.88 -39.75 16.66
N ALA A 33 -10.54 -39.77 16.68
CA ALA A 33 -9.74 -40.88 17.22
C ALA A 33 -8.26 -40.48 17.35
N PRO A 34 -7.55 -40.90 18.41
CA PRO A 34 -6.25 -40.39 18.80
C PRO A 34 -5.09 -41.22 18.25
N THR A 35 -3.94 -40.59 18.04
CA THR A 35 -2.63 -41.26 18.18
C THR A 35 -1.58 -40.21 18.49
N SER A 36 -0.96 -40.38 19.66
CA SER A 36 0.24 -39.70 20.13
C SER A 36 1.48 -40.13 19.32
N ALA A 37 2.50 -39.28 19.31
CA ALA A 37 3.95 -39.56 19.35
C ALA A 37 4.75 -38.74 18.33
N GLY A 38 5.80 -38.08 18.82
CA GLY A 38 6.90 -37.58 17.99
C GLY A 38 7.38 -36.18 18.38
N ASP A 39 8.08 -36.09 19.51
CA ASP A 39 8.97 -34.98 19.84
C ASP A 39 10.16 -34.91 18.85
N ASP A 40 10.62 -33.67 18.66
CA ASP A 40 11.98 -33.20 18.35
C ASP A 40 12.68 -33.56 17.03
N GLU A 41 12.82 -32.56 16.12
CA GLU A 41 14.05 -32.37 15.34
C GLU A 41 14.30 -30.92 14.85
N ASN A 42 15.19 -30.24 15.58
CA ASN A 42 16.35 -29.43 15.15
C ASN A 42 16.48 -28.96 13.68
N GLY A 43 16.71 -27.65 13.52
CA GLY A 43 17.89 -27.16 12.80
C GLY A 43 17.68 -26.19 11.64
N LYS A 44 17.80 -24.86 11.89
CA LYS A 44 18.33 -23.90 10.89
C LYS A 44 18.71 -22.52 11.48
N ASN A 45 19.76 -22.49 12.31
CA ASN A 45 20.42 -21.25 12.76
C ASN A 45 21.80 -21.02 12.10
N ILE A 46 22.13 -21.72 11.01
CA ILE A 46 23.44 -21.58 10.34
C ILE A 46 23.49 -20.45 9.30
N ILE A 47 22.35 -19.85 8.92
CA ILE A 47 22.31 -18.77 7.91
C ILE A 47 22.75 -17.41 8.51
N ILE A 48 22.67 -17.24 9.84
CA ILE A 48 22.95 -15.95 10.50
C ILE A 48 24.46 -15.68 10.61
N ILE A 49 25.29 -16.70 10.80
CA ILE A 49 26.74 -16.53 11.00
C ILE A 49 27.44 -16.10 9.70
N GLY A 50 26.98 -16.60 8.54
CA GLY A 50 27.52 -16.19 7.23
C GLY A 50 27.22 -14.72 6.88
N LEU A 51 26.08 -14.21 7.32
CA LEU A 51 25.65 -12.83 7.04
C LEU A 51 26.44 -11.81 7.88
N VAL A 52 26.74 -12.15 9.15
CA VAL A 52 27.58 -11.30 10.02
C VAL A 52 29.02 -11.25 9.53
N ALA A 53 29.60 -12.39 9.10
CA ALA A 53 30.96 -12.41 8.55
C ALA A 53 31.08 -11.57 7.26
N LEU A 54 30.07 -11.63 6.38
CA LEU A 54 30.04 -10.84 5.15
C LEU A 54 29.92 -9.34 5.41
N ILE A 55 29.12 -8.93 6.41
CA ILE A 55 28.99 -7.51 6.81
C ILE A 55 30.32 -6.98 7.39
N VAL A 56 31.00 -7.75 8.23
CA VAL A 56 32.30 -7.34 8.81
C VAL A 56 33.36 -7.16 7.72
N VAL A 57 33.39 -8.05 6.72
CA VAL A 57 34.31 -7.92 5.56
C VAL A 57 33.98 -6.67 4.75
N LEU A 58 32.70 -6.37 4.48
CA LEU A 58 32.31 -5.15 3.77
C LEU A 58 32.70 -3.88 4.54
N ILE A 59 32.53 -3.84 5.86
CA ILE A 59 32.93 -2.69 6.68
C ILE A 59 34.45 -2.46 6.62
N ILE A 60 35.26 -3.52 6.66
CA ILE A 60 36.72 -3.40 6.54
C ILE A 60 37.11 -2.90 5.14
N VAL A 61 36.41 -3.35 4.09
CA VAL A 61 36.62 -2.87 2.72
C VAL A 61 36.23 -1.39 2.57
N PHE A 62 35.14 -0.94 3.17
CA PHE A 62 34.74 0.47 3.17
C PHE A 62 35.68 1.35 4.01
N ALA A 63 36.23 0.84 5.12
CA ALA A 63 37.22 1.55 5.92
C ALA A 63 38.58 1.66 5.20
N ALA A 64 38.96 0.65 4.40
CA ALA A 64 40.21 0.66 3.62
C ALA A 64 40.15 1.52 2.35
N ILE A 65 38.95 1.76 1.80
CA ILE A 65 38.74 2.63 0.63
C ILE A 65 38.39 4.08 1.06
N GLY A 66 38.20 4.31 2.36
CA GLY A 66 37.89 5.60 2.96
C GLY A 66 39.06 6.59 3.05
N THR A 67 39.71 6.87 1.93
CA THR A 67 40.50 8.10 1.75
C THR A 67 40.16 8.71 0.41
N GLY A 68 39.25 9.68 0.40
CA GLY A 68 38.96 10.46 -0.81
C GLY A 68 37.65 11.24 -0.76
N MET A 69 37.73 12.44 -0.21
CA MET A 69 36.82 13.58 -0.46
C MET A 69 35.40 13.52 0.13
N PHE A 70 35.25 14.05 1.35
CA PHE A 70 34.10 14.90 1.68
C PHE A 70 34.65 16.16 2.36
N SER A 71 34.89 17.19 1.54
CA SER A 71 35.32 18.52 2.01
C SER A 71 34.11 19.41 2.22
N GLY A 72 33.93 19.83 3.47
CA GLY A 72 33.67 21.22 3.85
C GLY A 72 32.27 21.79 3.60
N SER A 73 31.50 21.94 4.68
CA SER A 73 31.32 23.25 5.33
C SER A 73 30.50 23.09 6.61
N ASN A 74 31.11 23.42 7.75
CA ASN A 74 30.43 23.71 9.01
C ASN A 74 29.83 25.11 8.88
N GLU A 75 28.53 25.28 9.10
CA GLU A 75 27.99 26.58 9.52
C GLU A 75 26.67 26.40 10.27
N GLU A 76 26.81 26.59 11.59
CA GLU A 76 25.91 27.25 12.54
C GLU A 76 24.40 27.02 12.47
N ILE A 77 23.91 26.37 13.53
CA ILE A 77 22.51 26.32 13.92
C ILE A 77 22.08 27.73 14.34
N SER A 78 21.18 28.34 13.58
CA SER A 78 20.42 29.52 14.01
C SER A 78 18.95 29.26 13.68
N SER A 79 18.17 29.20 14.74
CA SER A 79 16.73 29.02 14.70
C SER A 79 16.13 30.40 14.59
N ASP A 80 15.55 30.76 13.45
CA ASP A 80 14.59 31.85 13.40
C ASP A 80 13.50 31.54 12.37
N ALA A 81 12.31 31.29 12.92
CA ALA A 81 11.07 31.37 12.19
C ALA A 81 10.78 32.84 11.90
N SER A 82 10.61 33.19 10.62
CA SER A 82 9.67 34.24 10.20
C SER A 82 9.46 34.23 8.70
N SER A 83 8.17 34.21 8.36
CA SER A 83 7.55 34.48 7.08
C SER A 83 8.26 35.52 6.22
N SER A 84 8.54 35.18 4.97
CA SER A 84 8.50 36.13 3.88
C SER A 84 8.10 35.44 2.58
N SER A 85 7.00 35.95 2.02
CA SER A 85 6.53 35.75 0.67
C SER A 85 7.64 36.04 -0.34
N SER A 86 7.92 35.07 -1.21
CA SER A 86 8.56 35.32 -2.50
C SER A 86 7.68 34.75 -3.60
N SER A 87 6.98 35.67 -4.27
CA SER A 87 6.40 35.47 -5.58
C SER A 87 7.53 35.13 -6.55
N VAL A 88 7.56 33.88 -7.01
CA VAL A 88 8.36 33.49 -8.17
C VAL A 88 7.40 33.40 -9.35
N SER A 89 7.50 34.38 -10.24
CA SER A 89 6.96 34.34 -11.58
C SER A 89 7.74 33.29 -12.37
N GLY A 90 7.26 32.05 -12.35
CA GLY A 90 7.59 31.02 -13.31
C GLY A 90 6.37 30.80 -14.19
N ASP A 91 6.45 31.29 -15.42
CA ASP A 91 5.60 30.81 -16.51
C ASP A 91 5.74 29.29 -16.59
N SER A 92 4.71 28.61 -16.15
CA SER A 92 4.51 27.17 -16.27
C SER A 92 3.02 27.03 -16.26
N GLY A 93 2.43 26.80 -17.43
CA GLY A 93 1.00 26.55 -17.54
C GLY A 93 0.60 25.57 -16.46
N VAL A 94 -0.08 26.07 -15.43
CA VAL A 94 -0.49 25.26 -14.29
C VAL A 94 -1.46 24.28 -14.91
N GLN A 95 -1.03 23.02 -15.08
CA GLN A 95 -1.94 21.95 -15.43
C GLN A 95 -2.91 21.83 -14.26
N SER A 96 -4.02 22.55 -14.38
CA SER A 96 -5.10 22.56 -13.41
C SER A 96 -5.64 21.14 -13.36
N LEU A 97 -5.36 20.44 -12.27
CA LEU A 97 -5.91 19.12 -12.04
C LEU A 97 -7.34 19.28 -11.56
N SER A 98 -8.24 18.45 -12.07
CA SER A 98 -9.63 18.39 -11.62
C SER A 98 -9.88 17.10 -10.87
N LEU A 99 -10.65 17.19 -9.78
CA LEU A 99 -11.15 16.01 -9.05
C LEU A 99 -12.10 15.15 -9.88
N SER A 100 -12.71 15.69 -10.93
CA SER A 100 -13.57 14.93 -11.83
C SER A 100 -12.79 14.07 -12.85
N SER A 101 -11.50 14.35 -13.04
CA SER A 101 -10.67 13.66 -14.03
C SER A 101 -9.19 13.72 -13.63
N PHE A 102 -8.85 13.10 -12.51
CA PHE A 102 -7.48 13.00 -12.02
C PHE A 102 -6.68 11.99 -12.86
N PRO A 103 -5.54 12.34 -13.49
CA PRO A 103 -4.77 11.41 -14.31
C PRO A 103 -4.02 10.38 -13.46
N VAL A 104 -4.08 9.09 -13.83
CA VAL A 104 -3.31 8.03 -13.14
C VAL A 104 -1.80 8.29 -13.18
N SER A 105 -1.30 8.93 -14.23
CA SER A 105 0.12 9.33 -14.36
C SER A 105 0.61 10.29 -13.28
N GLU A 106 -0.28 11.01 -12.60
CA GLU A 106 0.07 11.95 -11.52
C GLU A 106 0.14 11.27 -10.15
N ALA A 107 -0.32 10.01 -10.03
CA ALA A 107 -0.38 9.28 -8.76
C ALA A 107 1.00 9.13 -8.07
N PRO A 108 2.12 8.87 -8.77
CA PRO A 108 3.45 8.84 -8.13
C PRO A 108 3.87 10.18 -7.54
N GLY A 109 3.57 11.29 -8.25
CA GLY A 109 3.85 12.63 -7.75
C GLY A 109 3.02 12.96 -6.51
N LEU A 110 1.74 12.56 -6.50
CA LEU A 110 0.89 12.70 -5.33
C LEU A 110 1.41 11.85 -4.15
N ALA A 111 1.83 10.60 -4.39
CA ALA A 111 2.43 9.75 -3.36
C ALA A 111 3.66 10.41 -2.72
N GLN A 112 4.53 11.03 -3.53
CA GLN A 112 5.68 11.80 -3.03
C GLN A 112 5.25 13.00 -2.19
N ALA A 113 4.23 13.75 -2.63
CA ALA A 113 3.70 14.88 -1.87
C ALA A 113 3.14 14.47 -0.51
N ILE A 114 2.42 13.34 -0.44
CA ILE A 114 1.90 12.80 0.82
C ILE A 114 3.04 12.38 1.75
N LYS A 115 4.06 11.70 1.22
CA LYS A 115 5.25 11.31 2.00
C LYS A 115 5.97 12.54 2.57
N ASN A 116 6.14 13.58 1.76
CA ASN A 116 6.77 14.84 2.19
C ASN A 116 5.93 15.60 3.22
N ASN A 117 4.61 15.41 3.23
CA ASN A 117 3.71 16.05 4.20
C ASN A 117 3.74 15.38 5.59
N GLY A 118 4.50 14.29 5.77
CA GLY A 118 4.70 13.66 7.08
C GLY A 118 3.44 13.05 7.68
N GLY A 119 2.46 12.68 6.86
CA GLY A 119 1.19 12.09 7.31
C GLY A 119 0.15 13.12 7.80
N ASN A 120 0.43 14.42 7.66
CA ASN A 120 -0.56 15.45 7.91
C ASN A 120 -1.54 15.56 6.72
N PHE A 121 -2.77 15.98 7.00
CA PHE A 121 -3.81 16.16 6.00
C PHE A 121 -4.65 17.40 6.33
N PRO A 122 -5.14 18.14 5.32
CA PRO A 122 -5.08 17.86 3.89
C PRO A 122 -3.68 18.05 3.27
N VAL A 123 -3.42 17.33 2.18
CA VAL A 123 -2.17 17.46 1.40
C VAL A 123 -2.43 18.36 0.21
N ASN A 124 -1.58 19.37 0.02
CA ASN A 124 -1.62 20.22 -1.16
C ASN A 124 -0.80 19.58 -2.28
N TYR A 125 -1.44 19.36 -3.43
CA TYR A 125 -0.80 18.80 -4.62
C TYR A 125 -1.24 19.57 -5.86
N LYS A 126 -0.29 20.25 -6.52
CA LYS A 126 -0.55 21.24 -7.57
C LYS A 126 -1.61 22.25 -7.13
N SER A 127 -2.76 22.35 -7.81
CA SER A 127 -3.88 23.24 -7.49
C SER A 127 -4.93 22.63 -6.56
N LEU A 128 -4.74 21.40 -6.05
CA LEU A 128 -5.72 20.67 -5.25
C LEU A 128 -5.31 20.59 -3.78
N SER A 129 -6.27 20.75 -2.88
CA SER A 129 -6.13 20.40 -1.46
C SER A 129 -6.92 19.12 -1.21
N LEU A 130 -6.21 18.02 -0.94
CA LEU A 130 -6.76 16.67 -0.93
C LEU A 130 -6.88 16.13 0.49
N SER A 131 -8.05 15.61 0.82
CA SER A 131 -8.27 14.91 2.09
C SER A 131 -7.56 13.54 2.11
N LYS A 132 -7.37 12.99 3.31
CA LYS A 132 -6.81 11.63 3.45
C LYS A 132 -7.62 10.58 2.69
N ALA A 133 -8.94 10.70 2.70
CA ALA A 133 -9.84 9.80 1.99
C ALA A 133 -9.70 9.91 0.45
N GLN A 134 -9.57 11.14 -0.07
CA GLN A 134 -9.33 11.37 -1.49
C GLN A 134 -7.98 10.81 -1.93
N CYS A 135 -6.91 11.06 -1.17
CA CYS A 135 -5.59 10.50 -1.45
C CYS A 135 -5.64 8.97 -1.47
N LEU A 136 -6.23 8.34 -0.44
CA LEU A 136 -6.39 6.89 -0.41
C LEU A 136 -7.14 6.35 -1.64
N TYR A 137 -8.23 7.00 -2.03
CA TYR A 137 -8.98 6.61 -3.22
C TYR A 137 -8.14 6.75 -4.49
N ILE A 138 -7.48 7.89 -4.69
CA ILE A 138 -6.63 8.13 -5.87
C ILE A 138 -5.52 7.10 -5.97
N LEU A 139 -4.74 6.88 -4.90
CA LEU A 139 -3.59 5.97 -4.95
C LEU A 139 -4.05 4.52 -5.20
N THR A 140 -5.07 4.04 -4.47
CA THR A 140 -5.59 2.68 -4.63
C THR A 140 -6.20 2.44 -6.00
N LYS A 141 -7.02 3.38 -6.51
CA LYS A 141 -7.59 3.29 -7.85
C LYS A 141 -6.50 3.33 -8.92
N SER A 142 -5.46 4.14 -8.73
CA SER A 142 -4.32 4.22 -9.66
C SER A 142 -3.56 2.91 -9.74
N VAL A 143 -3.18 2.32 -8.60
CA VAL A 143 -2.49 1.01 -8.59
C VAL A 143 -3.34 -0.09 -9.22
N ALA A 144 -4.66 -0.09 -8.96
CA ALA A 144 -5.59 -1.03 -9.59
C ALA A 144 -5.63 -0.86 -11.13
N LEU A 145 -5.68 0.37 -11.64
CA LEU A 145 -5.72 0.65 -13.08
C LEU A 145 -4.39 0.34 -13.76
N ILE A 146 -3.25 0.71 -13.15
CA ILE A 146 -1.92 0.36 -13.64
C ILE A 146 -1.76 -1.16 -13.72
N GLY A 147 -2.21 -1.89 -12.69
CA GLY A 147 -2.16 -3.35 -12.68
C GLY A 147 -3.07 -4.02 -13.72
N GLN A 148 -4.06 -3.31 -14.25
CA GLN A 148 -4.92 -3.76 -15.35
C GLN A 148 -4.38 -3.36 -16.74
N GLY A 149 -3.31 -2.56 -16.80
CA GLY A 149 -2.74 -2.04 -18.05
C GLY A 149 -3.27 -0.67 -18.47
N ASP A 150 -4.13 -0.04 -17.67
CA ASP A 150 -4.82 1.23 -17.98
C ASP A 150 -4.13 2.44 -17.34
N SER A 151 -2.80 2.54 -17.46
CA SER A 151 -2.00 3.60 -16.82
C SER A 151 -2.26 5.02 -17.37
N GLY A 152 -2.93 5.14 -18.52
CA GLY A 152 -3.37 6.41 -19.12
C GLY A 152 -4.79 6.85 -18.72
N ALA A 153 -5.48 6.09 -17.87
CA ALA A 153 -6.85 6.41 -17.46
C ALA A 153 -6.92 7.64 -16.56
N THR A 154 -8.13 8.17 -16.41
CA THR A 154 -8.46 9.24 -15.45
C THR A 154 -9.46 8.74 -14.39
N ILE A 155 -9.42 9.37 -13.23
CA ILE A 155 -10.19 8.99 -12.04
C ILE A 155 -11.12 10.14 -11.65
N SER A 156 -12.42 9.85 -11.51
CA SER A 156 -13.37 10.78 -10.88
C SER A 156 -13.37 10.56 -9.37
N VAL A 157 -12.65 11.40 -8.64
CA VAL A 157 -12.34 11.27 -7.21
C VAL A 157 -13.56 11.46 -6.31
N GLY A 158 -14.43 12.41 -6.65
CA GLY A 158 -15.55 12.80 -5.79
C GLY A 158 -15.09 13.33 -4.42
N ASN A 159 -15.92 13.10 -3.39
CA ASN A 159 -15.65 13.53 -2.01
C ASN A 159 -15.95 12.40 -1.01
N PRO A 160 -15.14 11.32 -1.00
CA PRO A 160 -15.36 10.20 -0.08
C PRO A 160 -15.10 10.62 1.38
N SER A 161 -15.95 10.13 2.28
CA SER A 161 -15.74 10.27 3.73
C SER A 161 -14.67 9.31 4.23
N TYR A 162 -13.94 9.70 5.28
CA TYR A 162 -12.99 8.82 5.93
C TYR A 162 -13.69 7.76 6.80
N ALA A 163 -12.97 6.68 7.11
CA ALA A 163 -13.46 5.59 7.93
C ALA A 163 -13.79 6.09 9.36
N PRO A 164 -15.00 5.84 9.89
CA PRO A 164 -15.37 6.30 11.24
C PRO A 164 -14.67 5.51 12.36
N HIS A 165 -14.38 4.23 12.13
CA HIS A 165 -13.75 3.34 13.13
C HIS A 165 -12.63 2.51 12.47
N PRO A 166 -11.55 3.15 12.02
CA PRO A 166 -10.47 2.46 11.34
C PRO A 166 -9.79 1.45 12.28
N SER A 167 -9.55 0.24 11.79
CA SER A 167 -8.90 -0.85 12.52
C SER A 167 -8.10 -1.73 11.57
N GLY A 168 -7.15 -2.48 12.11
CA GLY A 168 -6.32 -3.42 11.37
C GLY A 168 -5.31 -4.06 12.31
N ARG A 169 -4.88 -5.29 11.98
CA ARG A 169 -3.80 -5.95 12.72
C ARG A 169 -2.42 -5.44 12.31
N ASP A 170 -2.33 -4.82 11.13
CA ASP A 170 -1.14 -4.16 10.59
C ASP A 170 0.08 -5.10 10.58
N TYR A 171 -0.13 -6.32 10.09
CA TYR A 171 0.93 -7.31 9.96
C TYR A 171 2.07 -6.81 9.07
N SER A 172 3.31 -7.06 9.50
CA SER A 172 4.48 -6.87 8.65
C SER A 172 4.77 -8.16 7.88
N ASN A 173 4.40 -8.18 6.61
CA ASN A 173 4.70 -9.25 5.68
C ASN A 173 4.95 -8.66 4.28
N SER A 174 5.44 -9.49 3.37
CA SER A 174 5.54 -9.11 1.97
C SER A 174 4.25 -9.47 1.24
N ILE A 175 3.67 -8.51 0.51
CA ILE A 175 2.49 -8.71 -0.34
C ILE A 175 2.96 -8.77 -1.79
N ALA A 176 2.68 -9.90 -2.47
CA ALA A 176 2.95 -10.06 -3.89
C ALA A 176 2.09 -9.14 -4.77
N GLN A 177 2.58 -8.80 -5.96
CA GLN A 177 1.93 -7.92 -6.93
C GLN A 177 0.46 -8.21 -7.17
N ALA A 178 0.13 -9.45 -7.52
CA ALA A 178 -1.26 -9.83 -7.78
C ALA A 178 -2.18 -9.57 -6.58
N ASN A 179 -1.68 -9.73 -5.35
CA ASN A 179 -2.46 -9.55 -4.14
C ASN A 179 -2.68 -8.07 -3.81
N TYR A 180 -1.64 -7.23 -3.91
CA TYR A 180 -1.86 -5.80 -3.66
C TYR A 180 -2.70 -5.17 -4.75
N VAL A 181 -2.55 -5.54 -6.03
CA VAL A 181 -3.40 -5.01 -7.12
C VAL A 181 -4.88 -5.39 -6.91
N ASP A 182 -5.15 -6.66 -6.56
CA ASP A 182 -6.51 -7.10 -6.22
C ASP A 182 -7.06 -6.39 -4.96
N MET A 183 -6.22 -6.22 -3.94
CA MET A 183 -6.56 -5.48 -2.73
C MET A 183 -6.92 -4.02 -3.04
N SER A 184 -6.11 -3.31 -3.82
CA SER A 184 -6.34 -1.93 -4.25
C SER A 184 -7.63 -1.81 -5.06
N ASN A 185 -7.89 -2.77 -5.97
CA ASN A 185 -9.13 -2.81 -6.75
C ASN A 185 -10.37 -2.99 -5.88
N ARG A 186 -10.34 -3.95 -4.93
CA ARG A 186 -11.43 -4.18 -3.97
C ARG A 186 -11.67 -2.95 -3.10
N PHE A 187 -10.61 -2.30 -2.65
CA PHE A 187 -10.66 -1.10 -1.82
C PHE A 187 -11.29 0.08 -2.57
N ALA A 188 -10.80 0.38 -3.77
CA ALA A 188 -11.35 1.45 -4.60
C ALA A 188 -12.80 1.19 -4.98
N SER A 189 -13.15 -0.05 -5.34
CA SER A 189 -14.53 -0.48 -5.62
C SER A 189 -15.45 -0.37 -4.41
N TRP A 190 -14.93 -0.48 -3.17
CA TRP A 190 -15.70 -0.21 -1.97
C TRP A 190 -16.05 1.29 -1.87
N ILE A 191 -15.06 2.17 -2.08
CA ILE A 191 -15.27 3.61 -2.03
C ILE A 191 -16.25 4.07 -3.11
N ASP A 192 -16.13 3.54 -4.33
CA ASP A 192 -17.05 3.83 -5.44
C ASP A 192 -18.51 3.56 -5.08
N ARG A 193 -18.76 2.48 -4.32
CA ARG A 193 -20.12 2.05 -3.95
C ARG A 193 -20.67 2.76 -2.71
N ASN A 194 -19.81 3.06 -1.74
CA ASN A 194 -20.23 3.53 -0.42
C ASN A 194 -19.94 5.01 -0.18
N GLY A 195 -19.16 5.67 -1.04
CA GLY A 195 -18.69 7.04 -0.79
C GLY A 195 -17.86 7.17 0.51
N GLN A 196 -17.28 6.07 0.98
CA GLN A 196 -16.62 5.98 2.28
C GLN A 196 -15.45 5.00 2.25
N VAL A 197 -14.34 5.40 2.85
CA VAL A 197 -13.17 4.55 3.12
C VAL A 197 -13.58 3.41 4.06
N PRO A 198 -13.31 2.13 3.73
CA PRO A 198 -13.65 1.00 4.59
C PRO A 198 -12.89 1.09 5.92
N ASN A 199 -13.47 0.54 6.99
CA ASN A 199 -12.84 0.56 8.33
C ASN A 199 -11.57 -0.31 8.41
N TYR A 200 -11.42 -1.28 7.53
CA TYR A 200 -10.29 -2.19 7.52
C TYR A 200 -10.12 -2.80 6.13
N VAL A 201 -8.96 -3.40 5.87
CA VAL A 201 -8.62 -4.00 4.57
C VAL A 201 -8.07 -5.39 4.78
N GLY A 202 -8.56 -6.33 3.98
CA GLY A 202 -8.04 -7.69 3.97
C GLY A 202 -7.13 -7.90 2.77
N ILE A 203 -5.90 -8.38 3.04
CA ILE A 203 -4.86 -8.52 2.01
C ILE A 203 -5.30 -9.53 0.96
N TYR A 204 -5.70 -10.73 1.40
CA TYR A 204 -6.06 -11.84 0.51
C TYR A 204 -7.57 -11.97 0.28
N THR A 205 -8.39 -11.43 1.17
CA THR A 205 -9.84 -11.62 1.14
C THR A 205 -10.54 -10.39 1.72
N GLY A 206 -11.56 -9.88 1.05
CA GLY A 206 -12.34 -8.75 1.55
C GLY A 206 -13.09 -9.10 2.83
N GLY A 207 -13.32 -8.11 3.70
CA GLY A 207 -14.04 -8.36 4.96
C GLY A 207 -13.16 -8.85 6.11
N VAL A 208 -11.84 -8.95 5.93
CA VAL A 208 -10.89 -9.35 6.98
C VAL A 208 -10.10 -8.13 7.47
N PRO A 209 -9.97 -7.90 8.79
CA PRO A 209 -9.24 -6.76 9.33
C PRO A 209 -7.73 -7.02 9.40
N ASP A 210 -7.09 -7.26 8.25
CA ASP A 210 -5.65 -7.52 8.20
C ASP A 210 -4.83 -6.26 8.38
N ILE A 211 -5.17 -5.18 7.66
CA ILE A 211 -4.50 -3.88 7.75
C ILE A 211 -5.51 -2.74 7.88
N SER A 212 -5.06 -1.65 8.48
CA SER A 212 -5.82 -0.41 8.66
C SER A 212 -5.79 0.43 7.38
N PRO A 213 -6.75 1.36 7.19
CA PRO A 213 -6.71 2.29 6.06
C PRO A 213 -5.45 3.17 6.05
N SER A 214 -4.89 3.48 7.22
CA SER A 214 -3.61 4.20 7.30
C SER A 214 -2.46 3.32 6.79
N LYS A 215 -2.38 2.06 7.21
CA LYS A 215 -1.36 1.15 6.70
C LYS A 215 -1.50 0.89 5.20
N MET A 216 -2.74 0.81 4.71
CA MET A 216 -3.05 0.76 3.29
C MET A 216 -2.45 1.96 2.54
N LEU A 217 -2.62 3.17 3.07
CA LEU A 217 -2.03 4.37 2.48
C LEU A 217 -0.49 4.28 2.38
N ASP A 218 0.18 3.82 3.44
CA ASP A 218 1.64 3.66 3.45
C ASP A 218 2.13 2.66 2.38
N ILE A 219 1.42 1.53 2.24
CA ILE A 219 1.70 0.53 1.21
C ILE A 219 1.57 1.16 -0.19
N GLU A 220 0.48 1.88 -0.45
CA GLU A 220 0.22 2.52 -1.74
C GLU A 220 1.27 3.58 -2.08
N ILE A 221 1.71 4.35 -1.08
CA ILE A 221 2.82 5.30 -1.25
C ILE A 221 4.09 4.56 -1.66
N ALA A 222 4.45 3.48 -0.97
CA ALA A 222 5.65 2.70 -1.30
C ALA A 222 5.59 2.13 -2.73
N ILE A 223 4.45 1.56 -3.13
CA ILE A 223 4.23 1.02 -4.48
C ILE A 223 4.40 2.11 -5.53
N LEU A 224 3.72 3.24 -5.37
CA LEU A 224 3.70 4.30 -6.39
C LEU A 224 5.02 5.05 -6.50
N LEU A 225 5.77 5.19 -5.41
CA LEU A 225 7.13 5.74 -5.47
C LEU A 225 8.09 4.84 -6.25
N GLN A 226 7.99 3.53 -6.08
CA GLN A 226 8.79 2.59 -6.86
C GLN A 226 8.32 2.51 -8.32
N TYR A 227 7.01 2.56 -8.57
CA TYR A 227 6.47 2.66 -9.92
C TYR A 227 6.94 3.93 -10.63
N GLY A 228 6.93 5.08 -9.95
CA GLY A 228 7.37 6.36 -10.50
C GLY A 228 8.85 6.38 -10.90
N SER A 229 9.71 5.60 -10.24
CA SER A 229 11.13 5.51 -10.57
C SER A 229 11.47 4.43 -11.61
N THR A 230 10.72 3.34 -11.64
CA THR A 230 11.03 2.17 -12.50
C THR A 230 10.14 2.04 -13.73
N GLY A 231 8.99 2.70 -13.75
CA GLY A 231 7.94 2.51 -14.76
C GLY A 231 7.19 1.18 -14.65
N THR A 232 7.49 0.36 -13.63
CA THR A 232 6.87 -0.96 -13.44
C THR A 232 6.42 -1.14 -12.00
N LEU A 233 5.29 -1.81 -11.81
CA LEU A 233 4.79 -2.11 -10.47
C LEU A 233 5.72 -3.13 -9.77
N PRO A 234 6.03 -2.97 -8.47
CA PRO A 234 6.95 -3.85 -7.76
C PRO A 234 6.45 -5.30 -7.71
N ALA A 235 7.33 -6.29 -7.84
CA ALA A 235 6.95 -7.70 -7.71
C ALA A 235 6.32 -8.01 -6.33
N SER A 236 6.75 -7.28 -5.30
CA SER A 236 6.18 -7.33 -3.95
C SER A 236 6.46 -6.04 -3.18
N VAL A 237 5.64 -5.78 -2.16
CA VAL A 237 5.83 -4.66 -1.22
C VAL A 237 5.86 -5.20 0.21
N SER A 238 6.75 -4.67 1.04
CA SER A 238 6.79 -4.98 2.48
C SER A 238 5.91 -4.01 3.27
N VAL A 239 5.18 -4.55 4.23
CA VAL A 239 4.15 -3.86 5.05
C VAL A 239 4.68 -3.45 6.42
#